data_AF-A0A6P6UNT7-F1
#
_entry.id   AF-A0A6P6UNT7-F1
#
_cell.length_a   1.000
_cell.length_b   1.000
_cell.length_c   1.000
_cell.angle_alpha   90.00
_cell.angle_beta   90.00
_cell.angle_gamma   90.00
#
_symmetry.space_group_name_H-M   'P 1'
#
loop_
_entity.id
_entity.type
_entity.pdbx_description
1 polymer ?
#
loop_
_entity_poly.entity_id
_entity_poly.type
_entity_poly.pdbx_seq_one_letter_code
_entity_poly.pdbx_strand_id
1 'polypeptide(L)'
;MSVVMAGVGVQPRWVGIGMASPLSTSSSPGINSNGKFRIKMAVTPVDEKKKAYTLQKSEEAFGKAKELMPGGVNSPVRAFKSVGGQPILFDSVKGSHMWDIDGNEYIDYVGSWGPAIIGHADDEVLAALAETMKKGTSFGAPCLLENVLAEMVIAAVPSIEMVRFVNSGTEACMGVLRLARAFTGREKIIKFEGCYHGHADPFLVKAGSGVATLGLPDSPGVPKAATFETLTSPYNDIETVENLFKTNEIAAVILEPVVGNAGFIPPKPGFLNALRQITKENGALLIFDEVMTGFRLSYGGAQEYFGITPDLTTLGKVIGGGLPVGAYGGRREIMEMVAPAGPMYQAGTLSGNPLAMTAGIHTLKRLKEPGSYDYLNKVTGELIQGIVDAGKKAGHAICGGYISGMFGFFFTDGPVYNFDDAKKSDTSKFARFYRGMLEEGVYFAPSQFEAGFTSLAHTTEDIQQTIAAAEKVFQRI
;
A
#
# COMPACT_ATOMS: atom_id res chain seq x y z
N MET A 1 44.15 2.21 -38.27
CA MET A 1 45.52 2.42 -37.77
C MET A 1 45.83 1.23 -36.87
N SER A 2 46.90 0.47 -37.13
CA SER A 2 47.04 -0.92 -36.65
C SER A 2 48.25 -1.09 -35.73
N VAL A 3 48.08 -1.73 -34.56
CA VAL A 3 49.08 -2.39 -33.68
C VAL A 3 48.24 -3.39 -32.82
N VAL A 4 48.33 -4.73 -32.89
CA VAL A 4 49.40 -5.75 -32.64
C VAL A 4 49.51 -6.20 -31.16
N MET A 5 49.78 -7.51 -30.98
CA MET A 5 49.56 -8.36 -29.79
C MET A 5 50.64 -8.35 -28.68
N ALA A 6 50.27 -8.78 -27.46
CA ALA A 6 50.94 -9.78 -26.57
C ALA A 6 49.97 -10.12 -25.41
N GLY A 7 49.83 -11.34 -24.84
CA GLY A 7 50.83 -12.20 -24.19
C GLY A 7 51.11 -11.65 -22.78
N VAL A 8 50.87 -12.31 -21.64
CA VAL A 8 51.25 -13.65 -21.15
C VAL A 8 50.34 -14.06 -19.96
N GLY A 9 50.19 -15.36 -19.65
CA GLY A 9 49.50 -15.85 -18.43
C GLY A 9 50.39 -16.72 -17.51
N VAL A 10 49.96 -16.96 -16.26
CA VAL A 10 50.59 -17.91 -15.30
C VAL A 10 49.51 -18.60 -14.44
N GLN A 11 49.70 -19.90 -14.15
CA GLN A 11 48.81 -20.78 -13.37
C GLN A 11 49.08 -20.79 -11.85
N PRO A 12 48.14 -21.28 -11.02
CA PRO A 12 48.33 -21.46 -9.57
C PRO A 12 49.14 -22.73 -9.23
N ARG A 13 49.77 -22.76 -8.05
CA ARG A 13 50.45 -23.95 -7.49
C ARG A 13 49.71 -24.55 -6.30
N TRP A 14 49.48 -25.85 -6.37
CA TRP A 14 49.23 -26.72 -5.20
C TRP A 14 50.54 -27.38 -4.76
N VAL A 15 50.72 -27.56 -3.45
CA VAL A 15 51.62 -28.56 -2.84
C VAL A 15 50.95 -29.05 -1.55
N GLY A 16 51.07 -30.34 -1.21
CA GLY A 16 50.57 -30.90 0.04
C GLY A 16 51.46 -32.05 0.54
N ILE A 17 50.85 -32.96 1.31
CA ILE A 17 51.36 -34.24 1.85
C ILE A 17 52.06 -34.15 3.22
N GLY A 18 51.65 -35.05 4.14
CA GLY A 18 52.31 -35.32 5.43
C GLY A 18 51.44 -36.13 6.40
N MET A 19 51.34 -37.46 6.22
CA MET A 19 50.66 -38.38 7.16
C MET A 19 51.59 -38.88 8.28
N ALA A 20 51.05 -39.13 9.48
CA ALA A 20 51.42 -40.28 10.33
C ALA A 20 50.44 -40.48 11.54
N SER A 21 50.25 -41.72 11.94
CA SER A 21 49.64 -42.21 13.21
C SER A 21 50.67 -43.22 13.84
N PRO A 22 50.44 -44.07 14.88
CA PRO A 22 49.19 -44.43 15.59
C PRO A 22 49.31 -44.84 17.12
N LEU A 23 48.25 -45.51 17.64
CA LEU A 23 48.19 -46.54 18.73
C LEU A 23 48.26 -46.20 20.24
N SER A 24 47.15 -46.52 20.96
CA SER A 24 47.04 -47.48 22.11
C SER A 24 45.63 -47.37 22.77
N THR A 25 44.76 -48.38 22.76
CA THR A 25 44.54 -49.45 23.79
C THR A 25 44.54 -48.93 25.25
N SER A 26 43.56 -49.17 26.14
CA SER A 26 42.35 -50.03 26.16
C SER A 26 41.39 -49.49 27.28
N SER A 27 40.29 -50.07 27.77
CA SER A 27 39.68 -51.42 27.72
C SER A 27 38.15 -51.34 27.99
N SER A 28 37.51 -52.35 28.61
CA SER A 28 36.14 -52.29 29.15
C SER A 28 35.97 -53.28 30.33
N PRO A 29 35.11 -52.97 31.31
CA PRO A 29 34.38 -53.98 32.08
C PRO A 29 32.85 -53.80 31.93
N GLY A 30 32.09 -54.88 32.15
CA GLY A 30 30.70 -54.97 31.71
C GLY A 30 29.61 -54.65 32.76
N ILE A 31 28.42 -54.38 32.21
CA ILE A 31 27.07 -54.69 32.71
C ILE A 31 26.81 -54.53 34.22
N ASN A 32 25.95 -53.57 34.58
CA ASN A 32 24.86 -53.88 35.50
C ASN A 32 23.58 -53.08 35.19
N SER A 33 22.44 -53.63 35.62
CA SER A 33 21.08 -53.26 35.19
C SER A 33 20.36 -52.28 36.13
N ASN A 34 19.27 -51.69 35.62
CA ASN A 34 18.22 -50.98 36.36
C ASN A 34 18.61 -49.68 37.11
N GLY A 35 18.59 -48.56 36.39
CA GLY A 35 18.47 -47.21 36.97
C GLY A 35 17.53 -46.34 36.16
N LYS A 36 16.29 -46.11 36.64
CA LYS A 36 15.36 -45.13 36.02
C LYS A 36 15.85 -43.71 36.31
N PHE A 37 16.70 -43.16 35.45
CA PHE A 37 17.07 -41.74 35.50
C PHE A 37 15.87 -40.86 35.13
N ARG A 38 15.15 -40.40 36.14
CA ARG A 38 14.08 -39.42 36.01
C ARG A 38 14.72 -38.04 35.96
N ILE A 39 15.04 -37.54 34.75
CA ILE A 39 15.44 -36.15 34.56
C ILE A 39 14.26 -35.27 34.98
N LYS A 40 14.34 -34.68 36.18
CA LYS A 40 13.51 -33.54 36.53
C LYS A 40 14.02 -32.36 35.72
N MET A 41 13.42 -32.10 34.56
CA MET A 41 13.51 -30.77 33.97
C MET A 41 12.81 -29.83 34.95
N ALA A 42 13.62 -29.06 35.69
CA ALA A 42 13.13 -27.92 36.42
C ALA A 42 12.73 -26.87 35.39
N VAL A 43 11.46 -26.90 34.96
CA VAL A 43 10.84 -25.78 34.27
C VAL A 43 10.67 -24.70 35.33
N THR A 44 11.72 -23.90 35.51
CA THR A 44 11.60 -22.60 36.16
C THR A 44 10.53 -21.83 35.38
N PRO A 45 9.49 -21.28 36.02
CA PRO A 45 8.63 -20.34 35.33
C PRO A 45 9.52 -19.21 34.84
N VAL A 46 9.57 -19.01 33.52
CA VAL A 46 10.03 -17.72 33.00
C VAL A 46 8.91 -16.77 33.37
N ASP A 47 9.14 -15.96 34.40
CA ASP A 47 8.37 -14.75 34.64
C ASP A 47 8.59 -13.87 33.40
N GLU A 48 7.73 -14.03 32.40
CA GLU A 48 7.56 -13.07 31.31
C GLU A 48 6.99 -11.79 31.92
N LYS A 49 7.89 -11.02 32.54
CA LYS A 49 7.64 -9.63 32.91
C LYS A 49 7.34 -8.89 31.61
N LYS A 50 6.04 -8.79 31.30
CA LYS A 50 5.51 -8.06 30.14
C LYS A 50 6.21 -6.71 30.10
N LYS A 51 7.08 -6.53 29.11
CA LYS A 51 7.99 -5.40 29.02
C LYS A 51 7.15 -4.11 28.98
N ALA A 52 7.48 -3.15 29.83
CA ALA A 52 6.72 -1.91 29.90
C ALA A 52 6.84 -1.16 28.57
N TYR A 53 5.71 -0.74 28.01
CA TYR A 53 5.63 0.07 26.79
C TYR A 53 6.48 1.34 26.94
N THR A 54 7.37 1.59 25.98
CA THR A 54 8.27 2.75 25.96
C THR A 54 8.66 3.10 24.54
N LEU A 55 8.82 4.38 24.24
CA LEU A 55 9.25 4.90 22.93
C LEU A 55 10.58 5.69 23.04
N GLN A 56 11.36 5.48 24.08
CA GLN A 56 12.52 6.33 24.41
C GLN A 56 13.55 6.41 23.27
N LYS A 57 13.86 5.30 22.59
CA LYS A 57 14.78 5.31 21.43
C LYS A 57 14.11 5.95 20.23
N SER A 58 12.82 5.71 20.00
CA SER A 58 12.04 6.35 18.93
C SER A 58 11.99 7.87 19.11
N GLU A 59 11.87 8.37 20.35
CA GLU A 59 11.97 9.78 20.72
C GLU A 59 13.36 10.36 20.41
N GLU A 60 14.44 9.70 20.86
CA GLU A 60 15.82 10.15 20.62
C GLU A 60 16.17 10.18 19.11
N ALA A 61 15.83 9.11 18.40
CA ALA A 61 16.11 8.96 16.98
C ALA A 61 15.27 9.92 16.11
N PHE A 62 13.98 10.13 16.46
CA PHE A 62 13.17 11.15 15.80
C PHE A 62 13.63 12.57 16.14
N GLY A 63 14.16 12.79 17.35
CA GLY A 63 14.90 13.98 17.75
C GLY A 63 15.95 14.37 16.71
N LYS A 64 16.88 13.45 16.43
CA LYS A 64 17.94 13.59 15.41
C LYS A 64 17.36 13.72 14.00
N ALA A 65 16.34 12.92 13.65
CA ALA A 65 15.75 12.95 12.31
C ALA A 65 15.23 14.34 11.91
N LYS A 66 14.66 15.11 12.85
CA LYS A 66 14.17 16.49 12.62
C LYS A 66 15.26 17.48 12.23
N GLU A 67 16.53 17.20 12.54
CA GLU A 67 17.68 18.02 12.13
C GLU A 67 18.17 17.65 10.71
N LEU A 68 17.84 16.45 10.24
CA LEU A 68 18.32 15.87 8.97
C LEU A 68 17.30 15.96 7.82
N MET A 69 16.01 15.91 8.12
CA MET A 69 14.92 15.82 7.14
C MET A 69 13.79 16.81 7.47
N PRO A 70 13.06 17.35 6.47
CA PRO A 70 11.92 18.24 6.71
C PRO A 70 10.86 17.61 7.64
N GLY A 71 10.74 18.13 8.87
CA GLY A 71 9.85 17.56 9.88
C GLY A 71 10.21 16.15 10.35
N GLY A 72 11.44 15.69 10.08
CA GLY A 72 11.98 14.39 10.48
C GLY A 72 11.54 13.20 9.62
N VAL A 73 10.90 13.42 8.46
CA VAL A 73 10.30 12.33 7.67
C VAL A 73 10.42 12.53 6.15
N ASN A 74 10.38 11.41 5.42
CA ASN A 74 10.29 11.38 3.95
C ASN A 74 8.85 11.31 3.40
N SER A 75 7.83 11.40 4.26
CA SER A 75 6.41 11.51 3.87
C SER A 75 5.60 12.10 5.03
N PRO A 76 4.75 13.13 4.82
CA PRO A 76 4.18 13.92 5.92
C PRO A 76 3.39 13.13 6.98
N VAL A 77 2.61 12.12 6.58
CA VAL A 77 1.77 11.32 7.49
C VAL A 77 2.61 10.56 8.54
N ARG A 78 3.85 10.22 8.20
CA ARG A 78 4.78 9.52 9.11
C ARG A 78 5.23 10.37 10.30
N ALA A 79 4.99 11.70 10.28
CA ALA A 79 5.32 12.59 11.40
C ALA A 79 4.27 12.57 12.53
N PHE A 80 3.19 11.78 12.41
CA PHE A 80 2.16 11.57 13.44
C PHE A 80 1.47 12.87 13.93
N LYS A 81 1.56 13.98 13.18
CA LYS A 81 1.04 15.29 13.61
C LYS A 81 -0.46 15.27 13.94
N SER A 82 -1.21 14.42 13.24
CA SER A 82 -2.64 14.13 13.45
C SER A 82 -2.96 13.39 14.77
N VAL A 83 -1.99 12.72 15.39
CA VAL A 83 -2.21 11.80 16.53
C VAL A 83 -1.28 12.03 17.73
N GLY A 84 -0.41 13.05 17.70
CA GLY A 84 0.40 13.47 18.85
C GLY A 84 1.81 13.98 18.51
N GLY A 85 2.30 13.77 17.29
CA GLY A 85 3.59 14.30 16.84
C GLY A 85 4.83 13.52 17.30
N GLN A 86 4.66 12.33 17.89
CA GLN A 86 5.74 11.41 18.25
C GLN A 86 5.61 10.11 17.45
N PRO A 87 6.34 9.94 16.33
CA PRO A 87 6.37 8.71 15.55
C PRO A 87 7.03 7.55 16.30
N ILE A 88 6.64 6.34 15.89
CA ILE A 88 7.32 5.09 16.21
C ILE A 88 8.33 4.80 15.09
N LEU A 89 9.56 4.42 15.44
CA LEU A 89 10.57 4.00 14.47
C LEU A 89 10.64 2.47 14.44
N PHE A 90 10.31 1.89 13.29
CA PHE A 90 10.29 0.45 13.10
C PHE A 90 11.66 -0.13 12.72
N ASP A 91 11.99 -1.28 13.30
CA ASP A 91 13.18 -2.07 13.02
C ASP A 91 12.89 -3.15 11.98
N SER A 92 11.86 -3.95 12.22
CA SER A 92 11.56 -5.16 11.46
C SER A 92 10.07 -5.47 11.39
N VAL A 93 9.67 -6.28 10.41
CA VAL A 93 8.28 -6.58 10.06
C VAL A 93 8.18 -8.03 9.57
N LYS A 94 7.11 -8.76 9.93
CA LYS A 94 6.88 -10.16 9.50
C LYS A 94 5.40 -10.54 9.67
N GLY A 95 4.79 -11.13 8.64
CA GLY A 95 3.39 -11.55 8.68
C GLY A 95 2.44 -10.37 8.91
N SER A 96 1.60 -10.45 9.96
CA SER A 96 0.72 -9.39 10.45
C SER A 96 1.39 -8.43 11.45
N HIS A 97 2.67 -8.62 11.78
CA HIS A 97 3.33 -7.94 12.91
C HIS A 97 4.50 -7.03 12.51
N MET A 98 4.72 -6.01 13.35
CA MET A 98 5.83 -5.06 13.26
C MET A 98 6.50 -4.86 14.63
N TRP A 99 7.82 -4.73 14.64
CA TRP A 99 8.62 -4.45 15.83
C TRP A 99 9.34 -3.11 15.72
N ASP A 100 9.29 -2.33 16.79
CA ASP A 100 9.98 -1.04 16.85
C ASP A 100 11.41 -1.15 17.43
N ILE A 101 12.18 -0.06 17.30
CA ILE A 101 13.57 -0.04 17.79
C ILE A 101 13.65 -0.13 19.33
N ASP A 102 12.58 0.22 20.05
CA ASP A 102 12.44 0.05 21.49
C ASP A 102 12.19 -1.43 21.86
N GLY A 103 11.70 -2.23 20.91
CA GLY A 103 11.37 -3.64 21.01
C GLY A 103 9.98 -3.88 21.57
N ASN A 104 9.02 -3.03 21.20
CA ASN A 104 7.58 -3.29 21.30
C ASN A 104 7.12 -4.01 20.02
N GLU A 105 6.05 -4.80 20.13
CA GLU A 105 5.43 -5.56 19.04
C GLU A 105 4.02 -5.03 18.80
N TYR A 106 3.62 -4.96 17.52
CA TYR A 106 2.32 -4.46 17.11
C TYR A 106 1.70 -5.31 16.00
N ILE A 107 0.41 -5.64 16.14
CA ILE A 107 -0.43 -6.09 15.03
C ILE A 107 -0.63 -4.89 14.08
N ASP A 108 -0.24 -5.02 12.83
CA ASP A 108 -0.16 -3.92 11.85
C ASP A 108 -1.32 -3.90 10.85
N TYR A 109 -2.15 -2.87 10.98
CA TYR A 109 -3.24 -2.56 10.06
C TYR A 109 -2.92 -1.45 9.05
N VAL A 110 -1.65 -1.05 8.92
CA VAL A 110 -1.15 -0.15 7.88
C VAL A 110 -0.60 -0.96 6.70
N GLY A 111 0.05 -2.09 6.91
CA GLY A 111 0.54 -2.98 5.83
C GLY A 111 1.47 -2.27 4.85
N SER A 112 2.32 -1.37 5.35
CA SER A 112 3.13 -0.40 4.57
C SER A 112 2.30 0.53 3.66
N TRP A 113 1.10 0.90 4.10
CA TRP A 113 0.04 1.64 3.39
C TRP A 113 -0.65 0.85 2.28
N GLY A 114 -0.62 -0.49 2.34
CA GLY A 114 -1.30 -1.39 1.41
C GLY A 114 -0.47 -2.48 0.69
N PRO A 115 0.84 -2.34 0.42
CA PRO A 115 1.63 -3.37 -0.30
C PRO A 115 1.68 -4.74 0.37
N ALA A 116 1.70 -4.81 1.70
CA ALA A 116 1.92 -6.05 2.47
C ALA A 116 0.66 -6.94 2.56
N ILE A 117 -0.11 -7.06 1.49
CA ILE A 117 -1.39 -7.79 1.46
C ILE A 117 -1.24 -9.30 1.70
N ILE A 118 -0.11 -9.91 1.34
CA ILE A 118 0.18 -11.32 1.67
C ILE A 118 0.83 -11.49 3.06
N GLY A 119 1.08 -10.39 3.77
CA GLY A 119 1.93 -10.32 4.95
C GLY A 119 3.27 -9.65 4.66
N HIS A 120 3.90 -9.11 5.71
CA HIS A 120 5.25 -8.58 5.65
C HIS A 120 6.30 -9.67 5.54
N ALA A 121 7.39 -9.38 4.82
CA ALA A 121 8.57 -10.24 4.75
C ALA A 121 8.24 -11.71 4.41
N ASP A 122 7.34 -11.92 3.44
CA ASP A 122 6.98 -13.24 2.93
C ASP A 122 8.23 -14.01 2.44
N ASP A 123 8.35 -15.28 2.84
CA ASP A 123 9.57 -16.05 2.63
C ASP A 123 9.81 -16.41 1.15
N GLU A 124 8.75 -16.59 0.35
CA GLU A 124 8.91 -16.82 -1.09
C GLU A 124 9.32 -15.55 -1.83
N VAL A 125 8.72 -14.40 -1.49
CA VAL A 125 9.12 -13.09 -2.03
C VAL A 125 10.57 -12.78 -1.67
N LEU A 126 10.97 -12.97 -0.41
CA LEU A 126 12.35 -12.74 0.03
C LEU A 126 13.35 -13.69 -0.66
N ALA A 127 13.02 -14.98 -0.79
CA ALA A 127 13.87 -15.93 -1.51
C ALA A 127 14.01 -15.57 -3.00
N ALA A 128 12.93 -15.16 -3.66
CA ALA A 128 12.94 -14.74 -5.06
C ALA A 128 13.76 -13.45 -5.27
N LEU A 129 13.64 -12.47 -4.37
CA LEU A 129 14.47 -11.26 -4.34
C LEU A 129 15.96 -11.61 -4.14
N ALA A 130 16.28 -12.51 -3.21
CA ALA A 130 17.64 -12.97 -2.93
C ALA A 130 18.29 -13.70 -4.11
N GLU A 131 17.52 -14.43 -4.92
CA GLU A 131 18.03 -15.02 -6.16
C GLU A 131 18.18 -13.97 -7.28
N THR A 132 17.20 -13.07 -7.43
CA THR A 132 17.23 -12.04 -8.49
C THR A 132 18.40 -11.07 -8.30
N MET A 133 18.67 -10.61 -7.07
CA MET A 133 19.73 -9.62 -6.81
C MET A 133 21.14 -10.10 -7.20
N LYS A 134 21.39 -11.41 -7.25
CA LYS A 134 22.67 -12.00 -7.69
C LYS A 134 23.01 -11.66 -9.14
N LYS A 135 22.00 -11.33 -9.96
CA LYS A 135 22.14 -11.00 -11.38
C LYS A 135 22.25 -9.49 -11.62
N GLY A 136 22.16 -8.67 -10.57
CA GLY A 136 22.05 -7.21 -10.65
C GLY A 136 20.62 -6.73 -10.39
N THR A 137 20.49 -5.51 -9.88
CA THR A 137 19.21 -4.96 -9.37
C THR A 137 18.54 -3.98 -10.34
N SER A 138 19.27 -3.49 -11.34
CA SER A 138 18.78 -2.63 -12.43
C SER A 138 19.67 -2.84 -13.66
N PHE A 139 19.08 -2.82 -14.86
CA PHE A 139 19.79 -3.05 -16.12
C PHE A 139 19.79 -1.86 -17.08
N GLY A 140 18.84 -0.91 -16.93
CA GLY A 140 18.65 0.17 -17.91
C GLY A 140 18.23 -0.32 -19.31
N ALA A 141 17.81 -1.57 -19.43
CA ALA A 141 17.41 -2.26 -20.66
C ALA A 141 16.36 -3.34 -20.33
N PRO A 142 15.54 -3.78 -21.31
CA PRO A 142 14.45 -4.72 -21.06
C PRO A 142 14.89 -6.09 -20.53
N CYS A 143 14.07 -6.69 -19.67
CA CYS A 143 14.26 -8.04 -19.14
C CYS A 143 12.94 -8.85 -19.13
N LEU A 144 13.06 -10.18 -19.10
CA LEU A 144 11.90 -11.09 -19.19
C LEU A 144 10.89 -10.93 -18.04
N LEU A 145 11.32 -10.42 -16.88
CA LEU A 145 10.43 -10.22 -15.72
C LEU A 145 9.40 -9.10 -15.96
N GLU A 146 9.73 -8.10 -16.79
CA GLU A 146 8.79 -7.06 -17.19
C GLU A 146 7.64 -7.66 -18.02
N ASN A 147 7.95 -8.55 -18.97
CA ASN A 147 6.95 -9.26 -19.76
C ASN A 147 6.04 -10.11 -18.87
N VAL A 148 6.63 -10.90 -17.95
CA VAL A 148 5.85 -11.78 -17.06
C VAL A 148 4.91 -10.97 -16.16
N LEU A 149 5.36 -9.86 -15.56
CA LEU A 149 4.47 -9.05 -14.74
C LEU A 149 3.41 -8.32 -15.59
N ALA A 150 3.76 -7.87 -16.81
CA ALA A 150 2.80 -7.27 -17.72
C ALA A 150 1.69 -8.25 -18.12
N GLU A 151 2.05 -9.48 -18.52
CA GLU A 151 1.12 -10.57 -18.82
C GLU A 151 0.21 -10.89 -17.61
N MET A 152 0.77 -10.94 -16.41
CA MET A 152 0.01 -11.19 -15.18
C MET A 152 -0.97 -10.07 -14.84
N VAL A 153 -0.60 -8.80 -15.06
CA VAL A 153 -1.48 -7.64 -14.81
C VAL A 153 -2.58 -7.56 -15.86
N ILE A 154 -2.25 -7.74 -17.15
CA ILE A 154 -3.22 -7.78 -18.26
C ILE A 154 -4.24 -8.91 -18.06
N ALA A 155 -3.78 -10.08 -17.63
CA ALA A 155 -4.67 -11.22 -17.36
C ALA A 155 -5.50 -11.09 -16.06
N ALA A 156 -5.24 -10.07 -15.23
CA ALA A 156 -5.92 -9.86 -13.96
C ALA A 156 -6.93 -8.71 -13.99
N VAL A 157 -6.57 -7.58 -14.60
CA VAL A 157 -7.30 -6.31 -14.46
C VAL A 157 -8.16 -6.04 -15.71
N PRO A 158 -9.51 -6.08 -15.61
CA PRO A 158 -10.44 -6.05 -16.75
C PRO A 158 -10.23 -4.96 -17.82
N SER A 159 -9.74 -3.78 -17.47
CA SER A 159 -9.52 -2.68 -18.42
C SER A 159 -8.19 -2.74 -19.18
N ILE A 160 -7.20 -3.51 -18.68
CA ILE A 160 -5.81 -3.37 -19.08
C ILE A 160 -5.45 -4.34 -20.22
N GLU A 161 -5.44 -3.84 -21.45
CA GLU A 161 -4.98 -4.57 -22.64
C GLU A 161 -3.49 -4.32 -22.95
N MET A 162 -2.94 -3.23 -22.40
CA MET A 162 -1.54 -2.85 -22.45
C MET A 162 -1.18 -2.04 -21.19
N VAL A 163 0.03 -2.21 -20.65
CA VAL A 163 0.48 -1.61 -19.39
C VAL A 163 1.89 -1.02 -19.50
N ARG A 164 2.13 0.05 -18.75
CA ARG A 164 3.43 0.69 -18.56
C ARG A 164 3.79 0.73 -17.09
N PHE A 165 4.92 0.13 -16.72
CA PHE A 165 5.49 0.24 -15.37
C PHE A 165 6.21 1.58 -15.14
N VAL A 166 6.11 2.06 -13.91
CA VAL A 166 6.71 3.28 -13.36
C VAL A 166 7.12 3.04 -11.90
N ASN A 167 7.67 4.03 -11.21
CA ASN A 167 8.32 3.85 -9.91
C ASN A 167 7.42 4.21 -8.72
N SER A 168 6.26 4.83 -8.96
CA SER A 168 5.28 5.18 -7.92
C SER A 168 3.87 5.37 -8.47
N GLY A 169 2.87 5.39 -7.57
CA GLY A 169 1.51 5.79 -7.91
C GLY A 169 1.43 7.22 -8.44
N THR A 170 2.23 8.16 -7.91
CA THR A 170 2.31 9.54 -8.44
C THR A 170 2.73 9.53 -9.91
N GLU A 171 3.77 8.77 -10.28
CA GLU A 171 4.19 8.68 -11.68
C GLU A 171 3.12 8.04 -12.57
N ALA A 172 2.36 7.08 -12.04
CA ALA A 172 1.26 6.45 -12.78
C ALA A 172 0.13 7.44 -13.04
N CYS A 173 -0.30 8.19 -12.02
CA CYS A 173 -1.35 9.20 -12.14
C CYS A 173 -0.91 10.42 -12.99
N MET A 174 0.39 10.76 -12.99
CA MET A 174 0.97 11.72 -13.94
C MET A 174 0.93 11.21 -15.38
N GLY A 175 1.29 9.94 -15.60
CA GLY A 175 1.29 9.30 -16.92
C GLY A 175 -0.11 9.22 -17.50
N VAL A 176 -1.07 8.69 -16.73
CA VAL A 176 -2.46 8.49 -17.16
C VAL A 176 -3.18 9.81 -17.46
N LEU A 177 -2.91 10.88 -16.69
CA LEU A 177 -3.47 12.21 -16.93
C LEU A 177 -2.96 12.80 -18.24
N ARG A 178 -1.65 12.72 -18.49
CA ARG A 178 -1.05 13.17 -19.75
C ARG A 178 -1.60 12.36 -20.93
N LEU A 179 -1.80 11.06 -20.75
CA LEU A 179 -2.31 10.16 -21.77
C LEU A 179 -3.76 10.50 -22.15
N ALA A 180 -4.63 10.71 -21.16
CA ALA A 180 -6.02 11.08 -21.41
C ALA A 180 -6.15 12.42 -22.15
N ARG A 181 -5.38 13.43 -21.75
CA ARG A 181 -5.31 14.73 -22.44
C ARG A 181 -4.83 14.57 -23.89
N ALA A 182 -3.76 13.78 -24.10
CA ALA A 182 -3.22 13.53 -25.43
C ALA A 182 -4.20 12.77 -26.35
N PHE A 183 -4.92 11.78 -25.82
CA PHE A 183 -5.87 10.96 -26.58
C PHE A 183 -7.16 11.71 -26.93
N THR A 184 -7.70 12.50 -26.01
CA THR A 184 -8.94 13.25 -26.26
C THR A 184 -8.73 14.60 -26.94
N GLY A 185 -7.50 15.14 -26.92
CA GLY A 185 -7.22 16.51 -27.39
C GLY A 185 -7.82 17.60 -26.49
N ARG A 186 -8.21 17.26 -25.26
CA ARG A 186 -8.87 18.15 -24.29
C ARG A 186 -7.98 18.37 -23.06
N GLU A 187 -8.15 19.50 -22.38
CA GLU A 187 -7.30 19.87 -21.24
C GLU A 187 -7.94 19.60 -19.87
N LYS A 188 -9.26 19.79 -19.73
CA LYS A 188 -9.93 19.73 -18.43
C LYS A 188 -10.06 18.31 -17.89
N ILE A 189 -9.84 18.13 -16.60
CA ILE A 189 -10.22 16.91 -15.88
C ILE A 189 -11.14 17.20 -14.71
N ILE A 190 -11.89 16.19 -14.27
CA ILE A 190 -12.61 16.19 -13.01
C ILE A 190 -11.92 15.21 -12.06
N LYS A 191 -11.55 15.67 -10.86
CA LYS A 191 -11.22 14.82 -9.70
C LYS A 191 -12.23 15.00 -8.59
N PHE A 192 -12.17 14.15 -7.57
CA PHE A 192 -13.05 14.26 -6.40
C PHE A 192 -12.35 14.84 -5.17
N GLU A 193 -13.10 15.56 -4.32
CA GLU A 193 -12.67 15.96 -2.99
C GLU A 193 -12.51 14.73 -2.09
N GLY A 194 -11.44 14.70 -1.29
CA GLY A 194 -11.04 13.54 -0.50
C GLY A 194 -10.21 12.48 -1.25
N CYS A 195 -10.24 12.46 -2.59
CA CYS A 195 -9.37 11.58 -3.37
C CYS A 195 -7.94 12.14 -3.54
N TYR A 196 -6.94 11.26 -3.49
CA TYR A 196 -5.51 11.57 -3.64
C TYR A 196 -4.87 10.76 -4.78
N HIS A 197 -4.29 11.46 -5.76
CA HIS A 197 -3.71 10.86 -6.99
C HIS A 197 -2.21 11.14 -7.10
N GLY A 198 -1.50 11.14 -5.96
CA GLY A 198 -0.12 11.63 -5.88
C GLY A 198 -0.03 13.16 -5.80
N HIS A 199 1.20 13.67 -5.84
CA HIS A 199 1.51 15.09 -5.58
C HIS A 199 1.88 15.89 -6.84
N ALA A 200 1.41 15.47 -8.02
CA ALA A 200 1.64 16.23 -9.24
C ALA A 200 0.78 17.49 -9.26
N ASP A 201 1.34 18.61 -9.73
CA ASP A 201 0.73 19.94 -9.69
C ASP A 201 -0.77 19.97 -10.06
N PRO A 202 -1.26 19.31 -11.14
CA PRO A 202 -2.68 19.36 -11.49
C PRO A 202 -3.62 18.73 -10.45
N PHE A 203 -3.14 17.82 -9.60
CA PHE A 203 -3.93 17.19 -8.55
C PHE A 203 -3.94 18.00 -7.24
N LEU A 204 -3.00 18.93 -7.06
CA LEU A 204 -2.87 19.80 -5.88
C LEU A 204 -3.80 21.03 -5.98
N VAL A 205 -5.06 20.77 -6.32
CA VAL A 205 -6.13 21.76 -6.45
C VAL A 205 -7.01 21.77 -5.20
N LYS A 206 -7.39 22.97 -4.77
CA LYS A 206 -8.23 23.21 -3.61
C LYS A 206 -9.68 22.84 -3.93
N ALA A 207 -10.30 22.07 -3.04
CA ALA A 207 -11.70 21.69 -3.15
C ALA A 207 -12.65 22.66 -2.39
N GLY A 208 -13.94 22.56 -2.70
CA GLY A 208 -15.02 23.34 -2.10
C GLY A 208 -15.93 24.01 -3.14
N SER A 209 -17.23 24.05 -2.88
CA SER A 209 -18.26 24.48 -3.85
C SER A 209 -18.01 25.86 -4.48
N GLY A 210 -17.54 26.84 -3.69
CA GLY A 210 -17.25 28.20 -4.16
C GLY A 210 -15.97 28.35 -5.01
N VAL A 211 -15.17 27.29 -5.16
CA VAL A 211 -13.90 27.31 -5.93
C VAL A 211 -13.77 26.16 -6.93
N ALA A 212 -14.78 25.30 -7.05
CA ALA A 212 -14.74 24.03 -7.79
C ALA A 212 -14.41 24.17 -9.29
N THR A 213 -14.72 25.32 -9.88
CA THR A 213 -14.46 25.70 -11.29
C THR A 213 -13.28 26.66 -11.46
N LEU A 214 -12.62 27.07 -10.37
CA LEU A 214 -11.55 28.08 -10.39
C LEU A 214 -10.14 27.48 -10.44
N GLY A 215 -9.99 26.16 -10.25
CA GLY A 215 -8.71 25.46 -10.31
C GLY A 215 -7.62 26.08 -9.43
N LEU A 216 -7.97 26.54 -8.22
CA LEU A 216 -7.04 27.22 -7.33
C LEU A 216 -6.07 26.22 -6.69
N PRO A 217 -4.76 26.51 -6.59
CA PRO A 217 -3.81 25.60 -5.97
C PRO A 217 -4.01 25.49 -4.46
N ASP A 218 -3.85 24.28 -3.92
CA ASP A 218 -3.94 23.98 -2.47
C ASP A 218 -2.58 23.98 -1.76
N SER A 219 -1.48 23.95 -2.52
CA SER A 219 -0.11 24.04 -2.00
C SER A 219 0.62 25.28 -2.53
N PRO A 220 1.36 26.02 -1.68
CA PRO A 220 2.38 26.95 -2.14
C PRO A 220 3.37 26.27 -3.11
N GLY A 221 3.91 27.04 -4.05
CA GLY A 221 4.81 26.54 -5.10
C GLY A 221 4.09 26.06 -6.37
N VAL A 222 2.83 25.62 -6.28
CA VAL A 222 2.03 25.20 -7.44
C VAL A 222 1.52 26.43 -8.21
N PRO A 223 1.85 26.62 -9.50
CA PRO A 223 1.33 27.73 -10.29
C PRO A 223 -0.18 27.57 -10.53
N LYS A 224 -0.94 28.66 -10.47
CA LYS A 224 -2.38 28.64 -10.81
C LYS A 224 -2.67 28.02 -12.18
N ALA A 225 -1.78 28.27 -13.16
CA ALA A 225 -1.91 27.70 -14.50
C ALA A 225 -1.77 26.16 -14.55
N ALA A 226 -1.11 25.53 -13.57
CA ALA A 226 -0.98 24.08 -13.50
C ALA A 226 -2.25 23.38 -12.97
N THR A 227 -3.05 24.10 -12.17
CA THR A 227 -4.30 23.61 -11.54
C THR A 227 -5.59 24.14 -12.19
N PHE A 228 -5.50 25.17 -13.02
CA PHE A 228 -6.66 25.81 -13.68
C PHE A 228 -7.53 24.83 -14.49
N GLU A 229 -6.91 23.87 -15.18
CA GLU A 229 -7.60 22.83 -15.96
C GLU A 229 -7.99 21.58 -15.12
N THR A 230 -8.08 21.73 -13.79
CA THR A 230 -8.56 20.69 -12.88
C THR A 230 -9.80 21.17 -12.13
N LEU A 231 -10.93 20.52 -12.41
CA LEU A 231 -12.22 20.73 -11.76
C LEU A 231 -12.38 19.75 -10.60
N THR A 232 -13.12 20.13 -9.57
CA THR A 232 -13.40 19.27 -8.41
C THR A 232 -14.89 19.03 -8.22
N SER A 233 -15.26 17.80 -7.84
CA SER A 233 -16.61 17.45 -7.36
C SER A 233 -16.53 16.81 -5.97
N PRO A 234 -17.55 16.95 -5.09
CA PRO A 234 -17.66 16.06 -3.93
C PRO A 234 -17.74 14.60 -4.40
N TYR A 235 -17.09 13.69 -3.67
CA TYR A 235 -17.27 12.25 -3.91
C TYR A 235 -18.73 11.84 -3.66
N ASN A 236 -19.24 10.84 -4.38
CA ASN A 236 -20.65 10.42 -4.29
C ASN A 236 -21.70 11.51 -4.60
N ASP A 237 -21.31 12.55 -5.34
CA ASP A 237 -22.17 13.57 -5.94
C ASP A 237 -22.06 13.51 -7.47
N ILE A 238 -23.10 13.01 -8.12
CA ILE A 238 -23.19 12.92 -9.59
C ILE A 238 -23.76 14.21 -10.21
N GLU A 239 -24.58 14.96 -9.48
CA GLU A 239 -25.23 16.18 -9.97
C GLU A 239 -24.18 17.27 -10.24
N THR A 240 -23.18 17.41 -9.36
CA THR A 240 -22.05 18.30 -9.60
C THR A 240 -21.26 17.89 -10.84
N VAL A 241 -21.03 16.58 -11.06
CA VAL A 241 -20.34 16.08 -12.27
C VAL A 241 -21.14 16.39 -13.54
N GLU A 242 -22.45 16.13 -13.54
CA GLU A 242 -23.35 16.50 -14.65
C GLU A 242 -23.30 17.99 -14.98
N ASN A 243 -23.28 18.85 -13.96
CA ASN A 243 -23.20 20.31 -14.13
C ASN A 243 -21.83 20.77 -14.68
N LEU A 244 -20.74 20.10 -14.31
CA LEU A 244 -19.41 20.36 -14.90
C LEU A 244 -19.36 19.96 -16.38
N PHE A 245 -19.94 18.82 -16.76
CA PHE A 245 -20.02 18.39 -18.18
C PHE A 245 -20.87 19.33 -19.05
N LYS A 246 -21.95 19.93 -18.52
CA LYS A 246 -22.78 20.91 -19.25
C LYS A 246 -22.01 22.16 -19.71
N THR A 247 -20.86 22.45 -19.11
CA THR A 247 -20.13 23.73 -19.28
C THR A 247 -18.65 23.57 -19.67
N ASN A 248 -18.15 22.35 -19.82
CA ASN A 248 -16.73 22.08 -20.06
C ASN A 248 -16.49 20.87 -20.97
N GLU A 249 -15.48 20.96 -21.83
CA GLU A 249 -14.97 19.81 -22.59
C GLU A 249 -13.96 19.01 -21.73
N ILE A 250 -14.43 17.90 -21.17
CA ILE A 250 -13.64 17.08 -20.23
C ILE A 250 -12.82 16.02 -20.99
N ALA A 251 -11.52 15.95 -20.71
CA ALA A 251 -10.62 14.87 -21.14
C ALA A 251 -10.89 13.59 -20.36
N ALA A 252 -10.95 13.70 -19.02
CA ALA A 252 -11.16 12.55 -18.15
C ALA A 252 -11.80 12.89 -16.80
N VAL A 253 -12.44 11.88 -16.22
CA VAL A 253 -12.83 11.82 -14.81
C VAL A 253 -11.91 10.82 -14.11
N ILE A 254 -11.19 11.25 -13.07
CA ILE A 254 -10.31 10.41 -12.25
C ILE A 254 -10.83 10.30 -10.82
N LEU A 255 -10.85 9.08 -10.27
CA LEU A 255 -11.26 8.81 -8.88
C LEU A 255 -10.60 7.57 -8.30
N GLU A 256 -10.50 7.53 -6.98
CA GLU A 256 -10.39 6.27 -6.24
C GLU A 256 -11.77 5.57 -6.29
N PRO A 257 -11.88 4.32 -6.79
CA PRO A 257 -13.17 3.63 -6.87
C PRO A 257 -13.78 3.27 -5.50
N VAL A 258 -12.93 3.22 -4.48
CA VAL A 258 -13.26 3.33 -3.05
C VAL A 258 -12.22 4.28 -2.47
N VAL A 259 -12.64 5.38 -1.85
CA VAL A 259 -11.68 6.32 -1.27
C VAL A 259 -11.02 5.69 -0.05
N GLY A 260 -9.70 5.82 0.05
CA GLY A 260 -8.93 5.51 1.24
C GLY A 260 -8.20 6.71 1.85
N ASN A 261 -7.86 7.72 1.05
CA ASN A 261 -7.13 8.91 1.52
C ASN A 261 -8.01 10.02 2.16
N ALA A 262 -9.27 9.70 2.45
CA ALA A 262 -10.18 10.46 3.31
C ALA A 262 -10.74 9.61 4.46
N GLY A 263 -10.07 8.50 4.77
CA GLY A 263 -10.66 7.33 5.41
C GLY A 263 -11.36 6.46 4.38
N PHE A 264 -11.95 5.35 4.82
CA PHE A 264 -12.67 4.42 3.94
C PHE A 264 -14.05 4.96 3.56
N ILE A 265 -14.23 5.36 2.31
CA ILE A 265 -15.52 5.86 1.80
C ILE A 265 -15.89 5.07 0.53
N PRO A 266 -16.83 4.11 0.61
CA PRO A 266 -17.28 3.35 -0.55
C PRO A 266 -18.18 4.21 -1.47
N PRO A 267 -18.29 3.84 -2.75
CA PRO A 267 -19.21 4.49 -3.67
C PRO A 267 -20.67 4.16 -3.29
N LYS A 268 -21.56 5.14 -3.42
CA LYS A 268 -23.01 4.91 -3.32
C LYS A 268 -23.46 4.00 -4.46
N PRO A 269 -24.51 3.17 -4.26
CA PRO A 269 -25.13 2.40 -5.33
C PRO A 269 -25.43 3.28 -6.55
N GLY A 270 -24.98 2.85 -7.73
CA GLY A 270 -25.17 3.56 -9.00
C GLY A 270 -24.18 4.70 -9.30
N PHE A 271 -23.37 5.18 -8.35
CA PHE A 271 -22.44 6.30 -8.59
C PHE A 271 -21.40 5.97 -9.67
N LEU A 272 -20.71 4.83 -9.56
CA LEU A 272 -19.73 4.39 -10.57
C LEU A 272 -20.38 4.13 -11.94
N ASN A 273 -21.61 3.60 -11.96
CA ASN A 273 -22.37 3.36 -13.19
C ASN A 273 -22.68 4.68 -13.91
N ALA A 274 -23.13 5.70 -13.15
CA ALA A 274 -23.43 7.02 -13.69
C ALA A 274 -22.16 7.73 -14.21
N LEU A 275 -21.03 7.62 -13.49
CA LEU A 275 -19.74 8.10 -13.98
C LEU A 275 -19.31 7.40 -15.28
N ARG A 276 -19.50 6.08 -15.38
CA ARG A 276 -19.19 5.31 -16.60
C ARG A 276 -20.11 5.70 -17.76
N GLN A 277 -21.38 5.98 -17.49
CA GLN A 277 -22.34 6.45 -18.48
C GLN A 277 -21.98 7.85 -18.99
N ILE A 278 -21.87 8.85 -18.11
CA ILE A 278 -21.66 10.25 -18.52
C ILE A 278 -20.32 10.46 -19.23
N THR A 279 -19.25 9.78 -18.81
CA THR A 279 -17.96 9.81 -19.50
C THR A 279 -18.09 9.28 -20.93
N LYS A 280 -18.76 8.14 -21.11
CA LYS A 280 -18.98 7.51 -22.42
C LYS A 280 -19.85 8.38 -23.33
N GLU A 281 -20.92 8.98 -22.81
CA GLU A 281 -21.83 9.86 -23.57
C GLU A 281 -21.14 11.15 -24.06
N ASN A 282 -20.19 11.68 -23.28
CA ASN A 282 -19.48 12.93 -23.59
C ASN A 282 -18.08 12.71 -24.24
N GLY A 283 -17.70 11.46 -24.51
CA GLY A 283 -16.39 11.12 -25.08
C GLY A 283 -15.19 11.46 -24.17
N ALA A 284 -15.41 11.54 -22.85
CA ALA A 284 -14.36 11.66 -21.85
C ALA A 284 -13.93 10.25 -21.38
N LEU A 285 -12.68 10.11 -20.93
CA LEU A 285 -12.20 8.85 -20.37
C LEU A 285 -12.58 8.71 -18.89
N LEU A 286 -12.96 7.51 -18.46
CA LEU A 286 -13.03 7.15 -17.05
C LEU A 286 -11.69 6.56 -16.62
N ILE A 287 -11.09 7.12 -15.57
CA ILE A 287 -9.81 6.66 -15.01
C ILE A 287 -10.04 6.20 -13.57
N PHE A 288 -9.80 4.92 -13.30
CA PHE A 288 -9.77 4.43 -11.92
C PHE A 288 -8.35 4.51 -11.36
N ASP A 289 -8.20 5.22 -10.25
CA ASP A 289 -7.00 5.16 -9.42
C ASP A 289 -7.08 3.94 -8.50
N GLU A 290 -6.52 2.84 -8.98
CA GLU A 290 -6.46 1.57 -8.28
C GLU A 290 -5.09 1.35 -7.60
N VAL A 291 -4.33 2.43 -7.35
CA VAL A 291 -3.07 2.36 -6.58
C VAL A 291 -3.30 1.86 -5.15
N MET A 292 -4.53 1.94 -4.61
CA MET A 292 -4.90 1.37 -3.30
C MET A 292 -5.84 0.15 -3.40
N THR A 293 -6.80 0.17 -4.31
CA THR A 293 -7.85 -0.85 -4.43
C THR A 293 -7.47 -2.05 -5.31
N GLY A 294 -6.54 -1.85 -6.24
CA GLY A 294 -6.07 -2.87 -7.19
C GLY A 294 -5.40 -4.04 -6.47
N PHE A 295 -5.78 -5.26 -6.85
CA PHE A 295 -5.36 -6.51 -6.19
C PHE A 295 -5.69 -6.58 -4.68
N ARG A 296 -6.55 -5.69 -4.15
CA ARG A 296 -6.96 -5.68 -2.73
C ARG A 296 -8.43 -5.93 -2.53
N LEU A 297 -9.30 -5.26 -3.30
CA LEU A 297 -10.75 -5.48 -3.19
C LEU A 297 -11.15 -6.83 -3.80
N SER A 298 -10.55 -7.16 -4.94
CA SER A 298 -10.55 -8.49 -5.56
C SER A 298 -9.27 -8.65 -6.40
N TYR A 299 -9.11 -9.78 -7.11
CA TYR A 299 -7.91 -10.03 -7.94
C TYR A 299 -7.78 -9.03 -9.08
N GLY A 300 -8.89 -8.68 -9.75
CA GLY A 300 -8.99 -7.62 -10.74
C GLY A 300 -9.29 -6.23 -10.18
N GLY A 301 -9.22 -6.02 -8.86
CA GLY A 301 -9.43 -4.73 -8.21
C GLY A 301 -10.90 -4.31 -8.08
N ALA A 302 -11.13 -3.02 -7.83
CA ALA A 302 -12.46 -2.45 -7.68
C ALA A 302 -13.31 -2.58 -8.95
N GLN A 303 -12.71 -2.49 -10.14
CA GLN A 303 -13.42 -2.66 -11.41
C GLN A 303 -14.02 -4.07 -11.60
N GLU A 304 -13.33 -5.13 -11.13
CA GLU A 304 -13.92 -6.47 -11.05
C GLU A 304 -15.00 -6.51 -9.96
N TYR A 305 -14.69 -6.05 -8.74
CA TYR A 305 -15.61 -6.09 -7.59
C TYR A 305 -16.97 -5.40 -7.86
N PHE A 306 -16.96 -4.24 -8.52
CA PHE A 306 -18.17 -3.49 -8.88
C PHE A 306 -18.72 -3.79 -10.28
N GLY A 307 -17.99 -4.54 -11.11
CA GLY A 307 -18.36 -4.81 -12.51
C GLY A 307 -18.36 -3.58 -13.42
N ILE A 308 -17.48 -2.61 -13.18
CA ILE A 308 -17.39 -1.35 -13.94
C ILE A 308 -16.01 -1.17 -14.54
N THR A 309 -15.90 -1.32 -15.86
CA THR A 309 -14.64 -1.19 -16.61
C THR A 309 -14.33 0.29 -16.94
N PRO A 310 -13.25 0.87 -16.39
CA PRO A 310 -12.73 2.18 -16.81
C PRO A 310 -12.03 2.09 -18.17
N ASP A 311 -11.69 3.23 -18.78
CA ASP A 311 -10.88 3.28 -20.01
C ASP A 311 -9.38 3.11 -19.69
N LEU A 312 -8.96 3.63 -18.54
CA LEU A 312 -7.61 3.57 -18.02
C LEU A 312 -7.62 3.26 -16.51
N THR A 313 -6.55 2.63 -16.04
CA THR A 313 -6.34 2.29 -14.64
C THR A 313 -4.91 2.59 -14.22
N THR A 314 -4.72 3.18 -13.04
CA THR A 314 -3.41 3.26 -12.38
C THR A 314 -3.31 2.24 -11.26
N LEU A 315 -2.11 1.73 -11.05
CA LEU A 315 -1.79 0.68 -10.09
C LEU A 315 -0.50 1.06 -9.35
N GLY A 316 -0.29 0.43 -8.20
CA GLY A 316 0.94 0.53 -7.42
C GLY A 316 0.84 -0.38 -6.21
N LYS A 317 1.61 -0.08 -5.17
CA LYS A 317 1.59 -0.78 -3.87
C LYS A 317 1.76 -2.30 -4.00
N VAL A 318 0.66 -3.05 -4.09
CA VAL A 318 0.63 -4.52 -4.19
C VAL A 318 1.41 -5.04 -5.39
N ILE A 319 1.34 -4.37 -6.56
CA ILE A 319 2.08 -4.81 -7.77
C ILE A 319 3.60 -4.68 -7.64
N GLY A 320 4.11 -4.05 -6.58
CA GLY A 320 5.53 -4.00 -6.26
C GLY A 320 5.97 -4.98 -5.17
N GLY A 321 5.06 -5.73 -4.53
CA GLY A 321 5.38 -6.67 -3.46
C GLY A 321 6.19 -6.05 -2.29
N GLY A 322 5.96 -4.77 -2.01
CA GLY A 322 6.72 -3.99 -1.01
C GLY A 322 7.85 -3.11 -1.58
N LEU A 323 8.20 -3.24 -2.87
CA LEU A 323 9.17 -2.38 -3.55
C LEU A 323 8.49 -1.21 -4.29
N PRO A 324 9.21 -0.11 -4.60
CA PRO A 324 8.65 1.03 -5.34
C PRO A 324 8.25 0.67 -6.77
N VAL A 325 6.95 0.51 -6.99
CA VAL A 325 6.32 0.27 -8.30
C VAL A 325 5.01 1.03 -8.39
N GLY A 326 4.79 1.63 -9.57
CA GLY A 326 3.47 1.96 -10.07
C GLY A 326 3.29 1.40 -11.48
N ALA A 327 2.07 1.45 -12.00
CA ALA A 327 1.80 1.21 -13.41
C ALA A 327 0.59 2.02 -13.87
N TYR A 328 0.51 2.31 -15.16
CA TYR A 328 -0.72 2.77 -15.80
C TYR A 328 -0.99 1.93 -17.05
N GLY A 329 -2.25 1.61 -17.29
CA GLY A 329 -2.68 0.73 -18.37
C GLY A 329 -4.14 0.95 -18.73
N GLY A 330 -4.60 0.26 -19.76
CA GLY A 330 -6.00 0.34 -20.20
C GLY A 330 -6.17 -0.16 -21.63
N ARG A 331 -7.17 0.38 -22.32
CA ARG A 331 -7.47 0.13 -23.74
C ARG A 331 -6.23 0.35 -24.62
N ARG A 332 -5.94 -0.59 -25.52
CA ARG A 332 -4.72 -0.65 -26.32
C ARG A 332 -4.53 0.59 -27.19
N GLU A 333 -5.56 1.03 -27.89
CA GLU A 333 -5.52 2.18 -28.80
C GLU A 333 -5.25 3.50 -28.08
N ILE A 334 -5.52 3.57 -26.78
CA ILE A 334 -5.14 4.69 -25.93
C ILE A 334 -3.66 4.54 -25.55
N MET A 335 -3.26 3.37 -25.05
CA MET A 335 -1.89 3.09 -24.59
C MET A 335 -0.84 3.14 -25.71
N GLU A 336 -1.20 2.86 -26.96
CA GLU A 336 -0.33 2.99 -28.14
C GLU A 336 0.06 4.44 -28.44
N MET A 337 -0.59 5.44 -27.82
CA MET A 337 -0.09 6.83 -27.85
C MET A 337 1.15 7.07 -26.99
N VAL A 338 1.51 6.17 -26.08
CA VAL A 338 2.65 6.34 -25.18
C VAL A 338 3.97 6.08 -25.94
N ALA A 339 4.94 6.98 -25.81
CA ALA A 339 6.27 6.79 -26.39
C ALA A 339 6.93 5.49 -25.88
N PRO A 340 7.60 4.71 -26.74
CA PRO A 340 7.99 5.02 -28.12
C PRO A 340 6.96 4.62 -29.20
N ALA A 341 5.79 4.05 -28.85
CA ALA A 341 4.78 3.66 -29.83
C ALA A 341 4.07 4.88 -30.44
N GLY A 342 3.82 5.91 -29.62
CA GLY A 342 3.17 7.15 -30.03
C GLY A 342 3.81 8.42 -29.45
N PRO A 343 3.16 9.59 -29.62
CA PRO A 343 3.76 10.89 -29.36
C PRO A 343 3.78 11.31 -27.87
N MET A 344 3.02 10.66 -26.98
CA MET A 344 2.93 11.06 -25.58
C MET A 344 4.16 10.60 -24.80
N TYR A 345 5.01 11.55 -24.41
CA TYR A 345 6.27 11.23 -23.72
C TYR A 345 6.09 10.87 -22.24
N GLN A 346 6.61 9.70 -21.86
CA GLN A 346 6.91 9.31 -20.48
C GLN A 346 8.06 8.29 -20.48
N ALA A 347 9.01 8.46 -19.55
CA ALA A 347 10.13 7.56 -19.31
C ALA A 347 10.44 7.49 -17.80
N GLY A 348 11.25 6.51 -17.37
CA GLY A 348 11.73 6.39 -16.00
C GLY A 348 12.91 5.42 -15.90
N THR A 349 14.01 5.84 -15.27
CA THR A 349 15.31 5.13 -15.30
C THR A 349 15.31 3.78 -14.57
N LEU A 350 14.46 3.62 -13.55
CA LEU A 350 14.34 2.40 -12.75
C LEU A 350 13.01 1.65 -12.98
N SER A 351 12.21 2.12 -13.94
CA SER A 351 10.96 1.46 -14.32
C SER A 351 11.26 0.07 -14.87
N GLY A 352 10.47 -0.94 -14.47
CA GLY A 352 10.70 -2.32 -14.90
C GLY A 352 11.89 -3.04 -14.25
N ASN A 353 12.54 -2.46 -13.22
CA ASN A 353 13.70 -3.09 -12.59
C ASN A 353 13.41 -4.51 -12.06
N PRO A 354 14.36 -5.47 -12.20
CA PRO A 354 14.09 -6.88 -11.97
C PRO A 354 13.68 -7.22 -10.53
N LEU A 355 14.14 -6.49 -9.51
CA LEU A 355 13.70 -6.74 -8.12
C LEU A 355 12.23 -6.42 -7.92
N ALA A 356 11.81 -5.23 -8.35
CA ALA A 356 10.42 -4.80 -8.33
C ALA A 356 9.50 -5.78 -9.07
N MET A 357 9.90 -6.18 -10.28
CA MET A 357 9.12 -7.14 -11.07
C MET A 357 9.03 -8.50 -10.36
N THR A 358 10.14 -9.03 -9.82
CA THR A 358 10.14 -10.30 -9.06
C THR A 358 9.21 -10.28 -7.86
N ALA A 359 9.26 -9.22 -7.04
CA ALA A 359 8.40 -9.09 -5.87
C ALA A 359 6.92 -9.05 -6.27
N GLY A 360 6.56 -8.20 -7.25
CA GLY A 360 5.21 -8.13 -7.81
C GLY A 360 4.71 -9.48 -8.36
N ILE A 361 5.53 -10.20 -9.11
CA ILE A 361 5.20 -11.52 -9.66
C ILE A 361 4.87 -12.52 -8.55
N HIS A 362 5.68 -12.59 -7.49
CA HIS A 362 5.45 -13.53 -6.39
C HIS A 362 4.24 -13.14 -5.53
N THR A 363 4.03 -11.84 -5.28
CA THR A 363 2.82 -11.35 -4.61
C THR A 363 1.54 -11.67 -5.39
N LEU A 364 1.51 -11.41 -6.70
CA LEU A 364 0.33 -11.71 -7.52
C LEU A 364 0.09 -13.22 -7.69
N LYS A 365 1.13 -14.06 -7.75
CA LYS A 365 0.97 -15.53 -7.72
C LYS A 365 0.23 -15.98 -6.48
N ARG A 366 0.69 -15.55 -5.29
CA ARG A 366 0.08 -15.91 -4.01
C ARG A 366 -1.37 -15.42 -3.89
N LEU A 367 -1.66 -14.20 -4.36
CA LEU A 367 -3.02 -13.64 -4.39
C LEU A 367 -3.98 -14.34 -5.36
N LYS A 368 -3.45 -15.02 -6.38
CA LYS A 368 -4.25 -15.79 -7.35
C LYS A 368 -4.75 -17.12 -6.77
N GLU A 369 -4.25 -17.53 -5.60
CA GLU A 369 -4.69 -18.77 -4.96
C GLU A 369 -6.15 -18.67 -4.49
N PRO A 370 -6.97 -19.72 -4.71
CA PRO A 370 -8.38 -19.74 -4.31
C PRO A 370 -8.58 -19.42 -2.82
N GLY A 371 -9.61 -18.64 -2.51
CA GLY A 371 -9.96 -18.26 -1.13
C GLY A 371 -9.19 -17.07 -0.55
N SER A 372 -8.19 -16.51 -1.25
CA SER A 372 -7.40 -15.37 -0.74
C SER A 372 -8.27 -14.16 -0.39
N TYR A 373 -9.18 -13.76 -1.29
CA TYR A 373 -10.07 -12.62 -1.06
C TYR A 373 -11.24 -12.95 -0.13
N ASP A 374 -11.73 -14.19 -0.12
CA ASP A 374 -12.73 -14.66 0.85
C ASP A 374 -12.17 -14.60 2.28
N TYR A 375 -10.90 -14.96 2.46
CA TYR A 375 -10.21 -14.86 3.74
C TYR A 375 -10.05 -13.41 4.20
N LEU A 376 -9.56 -12.52 3.32
CA LEU A 376 -9.47 -11.08 3.61
C LEU A 376 -10.83 -10.50 3.98
N ASN A 377 -11.88 -10.84 3.24
CA ASN A 377 -13.24 -10.39 3.53
C ASN A 377 -13.73 -10.88 4.90
N LYS A 378 -13.48 -12.16 5.24
CA LYS A 378 -13.83 -12.71 6.56
C LYS A 378 -13.14 -11.96 7.69
N VAL A 379 -11.80 -11.91 7.71
CA VAL A 379 -11.04 -11.36 8.85
C VAL A 379 -11.27 -9.86 9.03
N THR A 380 -11.45 -9.12 7.93
CA THR A 380 -11.71 -7.68 7.96
C THR A 380 -13.14 -7.36 8.40
N GLY A 381 -14.10 -8.21 8.03
CA GLY A 381 -15.48 -8.09 8.52
C GLY A 381 -15.60 -8.35 10.01
N GLU A 382 -14.96 -9.41 10.51
CA GLU A 382 -14.87 -9.71 11.95
C GLU A 382 -14.24 -8.54 12.73
N LEU A 383 -13.12 -7.99 12.23
CA LEU A 383 -12.43 -6.84 12.81
C LEU A 383 -13.31 -5.61 12.95
N ILE A 384 -13.94 -5.18 11.85
CA ILE A 384 -14.66 -3.91 11.82
C ILE A 384 -15.99 -3.98 12.56
N GLN A 385 -16.69 -5.10 12.46
CA GLN A 385 -17.89 -5.33 13.26
C GLN A 385 -17.54 -5.29 14.75
N GLY A 386 -16.46 -5.97 15.16
CA GLY A 386 -15.98 -5.96 16.55
C GLY A 386 -15.59 -4.57 17.07
N ILE A 387 -14.83 -3.78 16.31
CA ILE A 387 -14.43 -2.42 16.71
C ILE A 387 -15.64 -1.49 16.81
N VAL A 388 -16.54 -1.52 15.82
CA VAL A 388 -17.74 -0.65 15.81
C VAL A 388 -18.70 -1.01 16.95
N ASP A 389 -18.92 -2.30 17.21
CA ASP A 389 -19.79 -2.76 18.29
C ASP A 389 -19.17 -2.48 19.68
N ALA A 390 -17.85 -2.65 19.83
CA ALA A 390 -17.13 -2.26 21.04
C ALA A 390 -17.28 -0.76 21.34
N GLY A 391 -17.10 0.10 20.33
CA GLY A 391 -17.25 1.54 20.49
C GLY A 391 -18.69 1.96 20.82
N LYS A 392 -19.69 1.37 20.15
CA LYS A 392 -21.11 1.61 20.45
C LYS A 392 -21.51 1.13 21.85
N LYS A 393 -21.05 -0.05 22.27
CA LYS A 393 -21.26 -0.63 23.61
C LYS A 393 -20.67 0.25 24.72
N ALA A 394 -19.55 0.93 24.44
CA ALA A 394 -18.94 1.92 25.32
C ALA A 394 -19.56 3.34 25.22
N GLY A 395 -20.60 3.54 24.38
CA GLY A 395 -21.32 4.80 24.25
C GLY A 395 -20.67 5.84 23.33
N HIS A 396 -19.76 5.44 22.44
CA HIS A 396 -19.17 6.33 21.44
C HIS A 396 -19.98 6.34 20.13
N ALA A 397 -20.20 7.55 19.61
CA ALA A 397 -20.57 7.76 18.21
C ALA A 397 -19.45 7.21 17.30
N ILE A 398 -19.74 6.11 16.61
CA ILE A 398 -18.82 5.44 15.68
C ILE A 398 -19.58 4.74 14.56
N CYS A 399 -19.10 4.92 13.33
CA CYS A 399 -19.50 4.18 12.14
C CYS A 399 -18.27 3.67 11.39
N GLY A 400 -18.45 2.72 10.47
CA GLY A 400 -17.35 2.11 9.74
C GLY A 400 -17.82 1.09 8.71
N GLY A 401 -16.87 0.57 7.94
CA GLY A 401 -17.14 -0.42 6.89
C GLY A 401 -15.85 -1.01 6.32
N TYR A 402 -16.02 -2.01 5.46
CA TYR A 402 -14.93 -2.69 4.77
C TYR A 402 -15.40 -3.23 3.41
N ILE A 403 -14.44 -3.47 2.52
CA ILE A 403 -14.58 -4.33 1.34
C ILE A 403 -13.32 -5.18 1.26
N SER A 404 -13.45 -6.51 1.33
CA SER A 404 -12.31 -7.43 1.32
C SER A 404 -11.25 -6.98 2.35
N GLY A 405 -9.98 -6.81 1.95
CA GLY A 405 -8.88 -6.41 2.83
C GLY A 405 -8.72 -4.91 3.10
N MET A 406 -9.69 -4.05 2.76
CA MET A 406 -9.63 -2.59 2.98
C MET A 406 -10.78 -2.14 3.87
N PHE A 407 -10.50 -1.27 4.86
CA PHE A 407 -11.48 -0.85 5.84
C PHE A 407 -11.29 0.57 6.38
N GLY A 408 -12.27 1.05 7.14
CA GLY A 408 -12.11 2.21 8.01
C GLY A 408 -13.27 2.38 8.98
N PHE A 409 -13.03 3.21 10.00
CA PHE A 409 -14.02 3.60 11.00
C PHE A 409 -13.83 5.09 11.35
N PHE A 410 -14.92 5.77 11.67
CA PHE A 410 -14.98 7.20 11.94
C PHE A 410 -15.65 7.47 13.27
N PHE A 411 -15.06 8.35 14.09
CA PHE A 411 -15.66 8.81 15.35
C PHE A 411 -16.78 9.84 15.12
N THR A 412 -17.84 9.40 14.46
CA THR A 412 -19.07 10.14 14.18
C THR A 412 -20.23 9.14 14.00
N ASP A 413 -21.47 9.57 14.19
CA ASP A 413 -22.66 8.70 14.04
C ASP A 413 -22.84 8.20 12.59
N GLY A 414 -22.34 8.98 11.62
CA GLY A 414 -22.41 8.67 10.19
C GLY A 414 -23.84 8.75 9.61
N PRO A 415 -24.07 8.12 8.44
CA PRO A 415 -23.07 7.50 7.57
C PRO A 415 -22.08 8.53 7.00
N VAL A 416 -20.92 8.06 6.54
CA VAL A 416 -19.91 8.87 5.85
C VAL A 416 -19.93 8.53 4.36
N TYR A 417 -20.37 9.48 3.51
CA TYR A 417 -20.43 9.28 2.07
C TYR A 417 -19.45 10.12 1.26
N ASN A 418 -18.85 11.15 1.86
CA ASN A 418 -17.88 12.03 1.21
C ASN A 418 -16.96 12.67 2.26
N PHE A 419 -16.01 13.50 1.80
CA PHE A 419 -15.07 14.15 2.71
C PHE A 419 -15.73 15.15 3.68
N ASP A 420 -16.84 15.80 3.31
CA ASP A 420 -17.61 16.66 4.22
C ASP A 420 -18.25 15.87 5.38
N ASP A 421 -18.71 14.65 5.13
CA ASP A 421 -19.14 13.76 6.20
C ASP A 421 -17.95 13.28 7.05
N ALA A 422 -16.84 12.89 6.43
CA ALA A 422 -15.64 12.42 7.13
C ALA A 422 -15.07 13.50 8.07
N LYS A 423 -15.08 14.77 7.64
CA LYS A 423 -14.67 15.96 8.41
C LYS A 423 -15.49 16.19 9.71
N LYS A 424 -16.64 15.50 9.89
CA LYS A 424 -17.45 15.53 11.13
C LYS A 424 -16.91 14.62 12.24
N SER A 425 -15.85 13.85 11.98
CA SER A 425 -15.25 12.92 12.95
C SER A 425 -14.55 13.65 14.11
N ASP A 426 -14.69 13.13 15.34
CA ASP A 426 -13.92 13.57 16.50
C ASP A 426 -12.45 13.09 16.39
N THR A 427 -11.64 13.86 15.67
CA THR A 427 -10.21 13.62 15.48
C THR A 427 -9.41 13.64 16.79
N SER A 428 -9.89 14.34 17.82
CA SER A 428 -9.25 14.37 19.14
C SER A 428 -9.49 13.07 19.90
N LYS A 429 -10.67 12.46 19.76
CA LYS A 429 -10.96 11.10 20.26
C LYS A 429 -10.24 10.04 19.45
N PHE A 430 -10.18 10.16 18.11
CA PHE A 430 -9.34 9.28 17.29
C PHE A 430 -7.89 9.28 17.77
N ALA A 431 -7.31 10.46 18.05
CA ALA A 431 -5.94 10.55 18.55
C ALA A 431 -5.75 9.91 19.94
N ARG A 432 -6.76 9.93 20.82
CA ARG A 432 -6.73 9.19 22.10
C ARG A 432 -6.83 7.68 21.88
N PHE A 433 -7.78 7.24 21.06
CA PHE A 433 -7.97 5.85 20.68
C PHE A 433 -6.68 5.26 20.08
N TYR A 434 -6.11 5.94 19.08
CA TYR A 434 -4.88 5.55 18.42
C TYR A 434 -3.74 5.28 19.42
N ARG A 435 -3.47 6.23 20.34
CA ARG A 435 -2.41 6.05 21.35
C ARG A 435 -2.71 4.92 22.33
N GLY A 436 -3.97 4.77 22.76
CA GLY A 436 -4.38 3.64 23.60
C GLY A 436 -4.23 2.28 22.90
N MET A 437 -4.44 2.21 21.59
CA MET A 437 -4.22 0.99 20.79
C MET A 437 -2.73 0.67 20.65
N LEU A 438 -1.86 1.67 20.52
CA LEU A 438 -0.40 1.45 20.55
C LEU A 438 0.06 0.85 21.89
N GLU A 439 -0.45 1.34 23.02
CA GLU A 439 -0.17 0.80 24.36
C GLU A 439 -0.62 -0.67 24.53
N GLU A 440 -1.65 -1.10 23.79
CA GLU A 440 -2.15 -2.47 23.79
C GLU A 440 -1.50 -3.38 22.72
N GLY A 441 -0.58 -2.86 21.90
CA GLY A 441 0.13 -3.63 20.85
C GLY A 441 -0.60 -3.69 19.50
N VAL A 442 -1.31 -2.62 19.11
CA VAL A 442 -2.00 -2.53 17.81
C VAL A 442 -1.63 -1.24 17.08
N TYR A 443 -1.18 -1.37 15.83
CA TYR A 443 -0.77 -0.26 14.97
C TYR A 443 -1.77 -0.02 13.83
N PHE A 444 -2.65 0.96 14.01
CA PHE A 444 -3.51 1.47 12.94
C PHE A 444 -2.82 2.57 12.12
N ALA A 445 -3.48 3.07 11.08
CA ALA A 445 -3.04 4.29 10.40
C ALA A 445 -3.04 5.48 11.38
N PRO A 446 -1.94 6.28 11.47
CA PRO A 446 -1.84 7.46 12.34
C PRO A 446 -2.70 8.66 11.88
N SER A 447 -3.90 8.43 11.33
CA SER A 447 -4.82 9.44 10.83
C SER A 447 -6.26 8.91 10.79
N GLN A 448 -7.23 9.74 11.19
CA GLN A 448 -8.66 9.46 10.99
C GLN A 448 -9.03 9.45 9.50
N PHE A 449 -8.21 10.06 8.65
CA PHE A 449 -8.47 10.23 7.21
C PHE A 449 -7.64 9.27 6.35
N GLU A 450 -7.30 8.10 6.88
CA GLU A 450 -6.63 7.02 6.13
C GLU A 450 -7.39 5.70 6.34
N ALA A 451 -7.50 4.91 5.28
CA ALA A 451 -8.01 3.54 5.38
C ALA A 451 -7.01 2.62 6.09
N GLY A 452 -7.54 1.60 6.77
CA GLY A 452 -6.80 0.47 7.29
C GLY A 452 -6.79 -0.71 6.32
N PHE A 453 -5.83 -1.61 6.53
CA PHE A 453 -5.56 -2.75 5.67
C PHE A 453 -5.34 -4.01 6.49
N THR A 454 -5.94 -5.12 6.07
CA THR A 454 -5.56 -6.46 6.57
C THR A 454 -4.63 -7.16 5.58
N SER A 455 -4.15 -8.34 5.95
CA SER A 455 -3.31 -9.19 5.10
C SER A 455 -3.67 -10.67 5.26
N LEU A 456 -3.25 -11.52 4.33
CA LEU A 456 -3.39 -12.99 4.42
C LEU A 456 -2.67 -13.61 5.62
N ALA A 457 -1.78 -12.85 6.27
CA ALA A 457 -1.07 -13.28 7.47
C ALA A 457 -1.79 -12.90 8.78
N HIS A 458 -2.84 -12.07 8.75
CA HIS A 458 -3.66 -11.78 9.92
C HIS A 458 -4.45 -13.02 10.33
N THR A 459 -4.17 -13.54 11.51
CA THR A 459 -4.85 -14.69 12.10
C THR A 459 -6.17 -14.29 12.75
N THR A 460 -7.07 -15.25 13.02
CA THR A 460 -8.28 -14.97 13.83
C THR A 460 -7.88 -14.50 15.23
N GLU A 461 -6.76 -14.99 15.77
CA GLU A 461 -6.17 -14.57 17.04
C GLU A 461 -5.75 -13.10 17.02
N ASP A 462 -5.11 -12.60 15.94
CA ASP A 462 -4.77 -11.18 15.78
C ASP A 462 -6.04 -10.30 15.81
N ILE A 463 -7.10 -10.73 15.12
CA ILE A 463 -8.38 -10.01 15.09
C ILE A 463 -9.02 -9.98 16.48
N GLN A 464 -9.08 -11.10 17.20
CA GLN A 464 -9.67 -11.16 18.55
C GLN A 464 -8.86 -10.34 19.57
N GLN A 465 -7.52 -10.38 19.50
CA GLN A 465 -6.66 -9.53 20.32
C GLN A 465 -6.91 -8.05 20.05
N THR A 466 -7.08 -7.68 18.77
CA THR A 466 -7.36 -6.29 18.36
C THR A 466 -8.71 -5.79 18.87
N ILE A 467 -9.76 -6.61 18.79
CA ILE A 467 -11.09 -6.25 19.29
C ILE A 467 -11.04 -6.10 20.83
N ALA A 468 -10.38 -7.02 21.53
CA ALA A 468 -10.22 -6.96 22.98
C ALA A 468 -9.39 -5.73 23.43
N ALA A 469 -8.37 -5.34 22.67
CA ALA A 469 -7.64 -4.09 22.88
C ALA A 469 -8.55 -2.87 22.66
N ALA A 470 -9.34 -2.84 21.58
CA ALA A 470 -10.29 -1.77 21.32
C ALA A 470 -11.32 -1.60 22.44
N GLU A 471 -11.91 -2.70 22.96
CA GLU A 471 -12.83 -2.65 24.10
C GLU A 471 -12.21 -1.98 25.34
N LYS A 472 -10.96 -2.31 25.69
CA LYS A 472 -10.24 -1.68 26.82
C LYS A 472 -9.93 -0.21 26.57
N VAL A 473 -9.63 0.17 25.33
CA VAL A 473 -9.30 1.56 24.97
C VAL A 473 -10.55 2.42 24.99
N PHE A 474 -11.67 1.96 24.44
CA PHE A 474 -12.95 2.68 24.49
C PHE A 474 -13.42 2.95 25.94
N GLN A 475 -13.15 2.05 26.89
CA GLN A 475 -13.45 2.28 28.32
C GLN A 475 -12.61 3.39 28.97
N ARG A 476 -11.55 3.89 28.30
CA ARG A 476 -10.57 4.85 28.85
C ARG A 476 -10.64 6.27 28.26
N ILE A 477 -11.37 6.52 27.15
CA ILE A 477 -11.17 7.72 26.28
C ILE A 477 -12.35 8.69 26.12
#